data_AF-A0A8D2AI46-F1
#
_entry.id   AF-A0A8D2AI46-F1
#
_cell.length_a   1.000
_cell.length_b   1.000
_cell.length_c   1.000
_cell.angle_alpha   90.00
_cell.angle_beta   90.00
_cell.angle_gamma   90.00
#
_symmetry.space_group_name_H-M   'P 1'
#
loop_
_entity.id
_entity.type
_entity.pdbx_description
1 polymer ?
#
loop_
_entity_poly.entity_id
_entity_poly.type
_entity_poly.pdbx_seq_one_letter_code
_entity_poly.pdbx_strand_id
1 'polypeptide(L)'
;MAPLRPGFYPLILLLLLGLWVAETPVSAKPKHMTSSQWFETQHVQPNPQACNSAMGHINNSTKHCKNLNTFLHESFSSVATTCLTPNITCKNKPWKGCGWTA
;
A
#
# COMPACT_ATOMS: atom_id res chain seq x y z
N MET A 1 0.24 -8.31 -47.78
CA MET A 1 0.46 -8.42 -46.32
C MET A 1 1.95 -8.53 -46.09
N ALA A 2 2.60 -7.48 -45.59
CA ALA A 2 4.05 -7.50 -45.37
C ALA A 2 4.39 -8.40 -44.18
N PRO A 3 5.39 -9.28 -44.27
CA PRO A 3 5.76 -10.15 -43.16
C PRO A 3 6.35 -9.30 -42.04
N LEU A 4 5.83 -9.48 -40.81
CA LEU A 4 6.40 -8.87 -39.62
C LEU A 4 7.85 -9.34 -39.48
N ARG A 5 8.79 -8.40 -39.54
CA ARG A 5 10.23 -8.70 -39.44
C ARG A 5 10.51 -9.39 -38.09
N PRO A 6 11.32 -10.46 -38.05
CA PRO A 6 11.56 -11.28 -36.86
C PRO A 6 12.24 -10.54 -35.68
N GLY A 7 12.67 -9.29 -35.87
CA GLY A 7 13.25 -8.45 -34.81
C GLY A 7 12.24 -7.72 -33.92
N PHE A 8 10.94 -7.68 -34.26
CA PHE A 8 9.92 -7.00 -33.45
C PHE A 8 9.32 -7.87 -32.35
N TYR A 9 9.29 -9.19 -32.54
CA TYR A 9 8.80 -10.14 -31.53
C TYR A 9 9.49 -10.04 -30.17
N PRO A 10 10.84 -10.00 -30.07
CA PRO A 10 11.50 -9.87 -28.77
C PRO A 10 11.21 -8.52 -28.10
N LEU A 11 11.06 -7.44 -28.88
CA LEU A 11 10.74 -6.11 -28.35
C LEU A 11 9.31 -6.04 -27.78
N ILE A 12 8.34 -6.64 -28.47
CA ILE A 12 6.95 -6.73 -28.01
C ILE A 12 6.88 -7.58 -26.73
N LEU A 13 7.63 -8.69 -26.68
CA LEU A 13 7.70 -9.57 -25.50
C LEU A 13 8.32 -8.85 -24.29
N LEU A 14 9.39 -8.07 -24.50
CA LEU A 14 9.99 -7.23 -23.46
C LEU A 14 9.05 -6.12 -22.98
N LEU A 15 8.27 -5.52 -23.88
CA LEU A 15 7.26 -4.52 -23.53
C LEU A 15 6.15 -5.13 -22.65
N LEU A 16 5.68 -6.33 -23.01
CA LEU A 16 4.69 -7.09 -22.24
C LEU A 16 5.22 -7.50 -20.87
N LEU A 17 6.47 -7.96 -20.79
CA LEU A 17 7.15 -8.29 -19.53
C LEU A 17 7.35 -7.07 -18.64
N GLY A 18 7.76 -5.92 -19.20
CA GLY A 18 7.89 -4.66 -18.47
C GLY A 18 6.56 -4.15 -17.92
N LEU A 19 5.46 -4.38 -18.64
CA LEU A 19 4.11 -4.01 -18.21
C LEU A 19 3.61 -4.91 -17.06
N TRP A 20 4.03 -6.17 -17.00
CA TRP A 20 3.64 -7.10 -15.92
C TRP A 20 4.31 -6.78 -14.57
N VAL A 21 5.50 -6.16 -14.61
CA VAL A 21 6.23 -5.70 -13.40
C VAL A 21 5.60 -4.43 -12.80
N ALA A 22 4.68 -3.78 -13.52
CA ALA A 22 3.95 -2.61 -13.04
C ALA A 22 2.72 -2.94 -12.19
N GLU A 23 2.56 -4.20 -11.75
CA GLU A 23 1.53 -4.60 -10.80
C GLU A 23 1.87 -4.13 -9.37
N THR A 24 1.66 -2.83 -9.18
CA THR A 24 1.40 -2.10 -7.93
C THR A 24 2.52 -2.00 -6.88
N PRO A 25 2.99 -0.76 -6.67
CA PRO A 25 3.15 -0.24 -5.32
C PRO A 25 2.25 0.99 -5.18
N VAL A 26 0.92 0.83 -5.32
CA VAL A 26 -0.03 1.96 -5.11
C VAL A 26 -0.30 2.15 -3.62
N SER A 27 0.78 2.37 -2.90
CA SER A 27 0.87 3.13 -1.65
C SER A 27 2.34 3.44 -1.48
N ALA A 28 2.88 4.21 -2.43
CA ALA A 28 4.26 4.67 -2.39
C ALA A 28 4.43 5.51 -1.12
N LYS A 29 5.04 4.89 -0.11
CA LYS A 29 5.44 5.54 1.14
C LYS A 29 6.29 6.77 0.80
N PRO A 30 6.01 7.95 1.38
CA PRO A 30 6.90 9.10 1.23
C PRO A 30 8.34 8.76 1.62
N LYS A 31 9.33 9.27 0.87
CA LYS A 31 10.76 8.94 1.07
C LYS A 31 11.29 9.29 2.47
N HIS A 32 10.69 10.28 3.12
CA HIS A 32 11.12 10.81 4.42
C HIS A 32 10.42 10.17 5.63
N MET A 33 9.61 9.12 5.42
CA MET A 33 8.89 8.42 6.50
C MET A 33 9.33 6.97 6.62
N THR A 34 9.24 6.37 7.81
CA THR A 34 9.31 4.91 8.00
C THR A 34 7.98 4.25 7.63
N SER A 35 7.98 2.92 7.50
CA SER A 35 6.73 2.19 7.23
C SER A 35 5.71 2.33 8.37
N SER A 36 6.17 2.44 9.63
CA SER A 36 5.29 2.64 10.78
C SER A 36 4.69 4.06 10.82
N GLN A 37 5.49 5.09 10.53
CA GLN A 37 5.00 6.48 10.42
C GLN A 37 3.98 6.64 9.30
N TRP A 38 4.19 5.94 8.18
CA TRP A 38 3.24 5.96 7.07
C TRP A 38 1.98 5.14 7.37
N PHE A 39 2.09 4.05 8.14
CA PHE A 39 0.94 3.33 8.67
C PHE A 39 0.11 4.24 9.59
N GLU A 40 0.76 4.93 10.54
CA GLU A 40 0.10 5.87 11.44
C GLU A 40 -0.66 6.95 10.65
N THR A 41 0.03 7.61 9.72
CA THR A 41 -0.55 8.65 8.85
C THR A 41 -1.77 8.15 8.06
N GLN A 42 -1.74 6.91 7.56
CA GLN A 42 -2.82 6.39 6.73
C GLN A 42 -3.96 5.77 7.54
N HIS A 43 -3.68 5.12 8.67
CA HIS A 43 -4.60 4.18 9.28
C HIS A 43 -4.96 4.50 10.72
N VAL A 44 -4.38 5.53 11.33
CA VAL A 44 -4.64 5.87 12.73
C VAL A 44 -5.26 7.26 12.82
N GLN A 45 -6.48 7.32 13.34
CA GLN A 45 -7.23 8.56 13.55
C GLN A 45 -7.99 8.49 14.89
N PRO A 46 -7.31 8.78 16.02
CA PRO A 46 -7.91 8.65 17.35
C PRO A 46 -9.11 9.58 17.55
N ASN A 47 -9.07 10.75 16.90
CA ASN A 47 -10.16 11.72 16.88
C ASN A 47 -10.84 11.66 15.50
N PRO A 48 -12.03 11.04 15.37
CA PRO A 48 -12.69 10.87 14.09
C PRO A 48 -12.90 12.21 13.36
N GLN A 49 -12.64 12.21 12.06
CA GLN A 49 -12.93 13.34 11.17
C GLN A 49 -13.64 12.83 9.91
N ALA A 50 -14.32 13.73 9.20
CA ALA A 50 -14.91 13.39 7.91
C ALA A 50 -13.85 12.86 6.94
N CYS A 51 -14.19 11.82 6.17
CA CYS A 51 -13.25 11.16 5.26
C CYS A 51 -12.57 12.13 4.29
N ASN A 52 -13.31 13.09 3.73
CA ASN A 52 -12.76 14.08 2.79
C ASN A 52 -11.64 14.92 3.44
N SER A 53 -11.81 15.30 4.70
CA SER A 53 -10.81 16.05 5.46
C SER A 53 -9.61 15.18 5.81
N ALA A 54 -9.86 13.96 6.32
CA ALA A 54 -8.82 13.03 6.73
C ALA A 54 -7.92 12.57 5.55
N MET A 55 -8.54 12.32 4.39
CA MET A 55 -7.86 11.85 3.20
C MET A 55 -7.01 12.93 2.50
N GLY A 56 -7.25 14.22 2.76
CA GLY A 56 -6.55 15.31 2.08
C GLY A 56 -5.03 15.23 2.21
N HIS A 57 -4.53 14.97 3.42
CA HIS A 57 -3.08 14.84 3.66
C HIS A 57 -2.49 13.58 2.99
N ILE A 58 -3.18 12.45 3.08
CA ILE A 58 -2.77 11.18 2.48
C ILE A 58 -2.67 11.32 0.95
N ASN A 59 -3.72 11.86 0.33
CA ASN A 59 -3.80 12.03 -1.12
C ASN A 59 -2.75 13.03 -1.63
N ASN A 60 -2.48 14.11 -0.89
CA ASN A 60 -1.41 15.05 -1.24
C ASN A 60 -0.02 14.40 -1.13
N SER A 61 0.19 13.55 -0.13
CA SER A 61 1.46 12.85 0.08
C SER A 61 1.77 11.84 -1.02
N THR A 62 0.75 11.14 -1.53
CA THR A 62 0.88 10.14 -2.59
C THR A 62 0.61 10.68 -4.00
N LYS A 63 0.24 11.95 -4.12
CA LYS A 63 -0.13 12.64 -5.36
C LYS A 63 -1.26 11.97 -6.15
N HIS A 64 -2.14 11.23 -5.47
CA HIS A 64 -3.33 10.61 -6.06
C HIS A 64 -4.44 10.46 -5.02
N CYS A 65 -5.69 10.39 -5.47
CA CYS A 65 -6.82 10.07 -4.61
C CYS A 65 -6.87 8.56 -4.36
N LYS A 66 -6.64 8.12 -3.12
CA LYS A 66 -6.74 6.71 -2.77
C LYS A 66 -8.20 6.26 -2.77
N ASN A 67 -8.49 5.17 -3.49
CA ASN A 67 -9.86 4.68 -3.68
C ASN A 67 -10.56 4.24 -2.39
N LEU A 68 -9.80 3.62 -1.47
CA LEU A 68 -10.31 3.12 -0.20
C LEU A 68 -9.24 3.28 0.88
N ASN A 69 -9.66 3.72 2.06
CA ASN A 69 -8.80 3.79 3.22
C ASN A 69 -9.62 3.50 4.49
N THR A 70 -9.02 2.74 5.40
CA THR A 70 -9.61 2.44 6.70
C THR A 70 -8.86 3.20 7.78
N PHE A 71 -9.58 3.91 8.63
CA PHE A 71 -9.05 4.58 9.82
C PHE A 71 -9.44 3.80 11.07
N LEU A 72 -8.46 3.56 11.93
CA LEU A 72 -8.63 3.01 13.27
C LEU A 72 -8.81 4.17 14.24
N HIS A 73 -9.90 4.13 15.01
CA HIS A 73 -10.20 5.14 16.04
C HIS A 73 -9.56 4.77 17.38
N GLU A 74 -8.27 4.46 17.33
CA GLU A 74 -7.44 4.03 18.44
C GLU A 74 -6.16 4.86 18.44
N SER A 75 -5.46 4.93 19.58
CA SER A 75 -4.13 5.55 19.60
C SER A 75 -3.10 4.68 18.86
N PHE A 76 -2.05 5.28 18.29
CA PHE A 76 -0.97 4.51 17.67
C PHE A 76 -0.34 3.51 18.66
N SER A 77 -0.19 3.91 19.92
CA SER A 77 0.31 3.02 20.99
C SER A 77 -0.61 1.82 21.21
N SER A 78 -1.94 2.03 21.24
CA SER A 78 -2.94 0.95 21.37
C SER A 78 -2.79 -0.04 20.22
N VAL A 79 -2.76 0.44 18.97
CA VAL A 79 -2.57 -0.40 17.79
C VAL A 79 -1.24 -1.16 17.83
N ALA A 80 -0.15 -0.50 18.25
CA ALA A 80 1.18 -1.09 18.33
C ALA A 80 1.27 -2.26 19.34
N THR A 81 0.40 -2.32 20.36
CA THR A 81 0.36 -3.47 21.27
C THR A 81 0.03 -4.78 20.57
N THR A 82 -0.66 -4.73 19.42
CA THR A 82 -0.96 -5.90 18.58
C THR A 82 0.32 -6.59 18.11
N CYS A 83 1.43 -5.86 17.97
CA CYS A 83 2.72 -6.43 17.60
C CYS A 83 3.33 -7.33 18.68
N LEU A 84 2.79 -7.29 19.91
CA LEU A 84 3.20 -8.17 21.01
C LEU A 84 2.39 -9.48 21.04
N THR A 85 1.35 -9.59 20.22
CA THR A 85 0.54 -10.81 20.12
C THR A 85 1.26 -11.89 19.31
N PRO A 86 0.92 -13.19 19.49
CA PRO A 86 1.51 -14.26 18.71
C PRO A 86 1.35 -14.04 17.19
N ASN A 87 2.44 -14.21 16.45
CA ASN A 87 2.45 -14.05 15.00
C ASN A 87 1.51 -15.04 14.31
N ILE A 88 0.61 -14.52 13.49
CA ILE A 88 -0.25 -15.30 12.60
C ILE A 88 0.21 -15.17 11.14
N THR A 89 -0.32 -16.05 10.29
CA THR A 89 -0.14 -15.94 8.83
C THR A 89 -0.97 -14.77 8.30
N CYS A 90 -0.35 -13.85 7.57
CA CYS A 90 -1.05 -12.76 6.90
C CYS A 90 -1.90 -13.26 5.72
N LYS A 91 -3.09 -12.69 5.50
CA LYS A 91 -4.00 -13.10 4.41
C LYS A 91 -3.40 -12.94 3.01
N ASN A 92 -2.58 -11.91 2.79
CA ASN A 92 -2.20 -11.49 1.44
C ASN A 92 -0.77 -11.88 1.02
N LYS A 93 0.03 -12.53 1.88
CA LYS A 93 1.39 -13.03 1.57
C LYS A 93 1.78 -14.16 2.54
N PRO A 94 2.75 -15.03 2.19
CA PRO A 94 3.32 -16.04 3.10
C PRO A 94 4.17 -15.43 4.25
N TRP A 95 4.08 -14.13 4.50
CA TRP A 95 4.82 -13.46 5.56
C TRP A 95 4.21 -13.78 6.93
N LYS A 96 5.09 -14.07 7.89
CA LYS A 96 4.79 -14.13 9.32
C LYS A 96 5.07 -12.75 9.90
N GLY A 97 4.10 -12.18 10.61
CA GLY A 97 4.22 -10.81 11.16
C GLY A 97 2.90 -10.05 11.28
N CYS A 98 1.77 -10.73 11.05
CA CYS A 98 0.46 -10.19 11.41
C CYS A 98 0.14 -10.59 12.87
N GLY A 99 -0.66 -9.78 13.54
CA GLY A 99 -1.27 -10.06 14.84
C GLY A 99 -2.77 -9.79 14.78
N TRP A 100 -3.50 -10.28 15.78
CA TRP A 100 -4.92 -9.95 15.97
C TRP A 100 -5.06 -8.95 17.11
N THR A 101 -5.88 -7.93 16.91
CA THR A 101 -6.46 -7.20 18.05
C THR A 101 -7.46 -8.13 18.73
N ALA A 102 -7.38 -8.22 20.07
CA ALA A 102 -8.36 -8.97 20.87
C ALA A 102 -9.72 -8.27 20.87
#